data_AF-A0A919QGH5-F1
#
_entry.id   AF-A0A919QGH5-F1
#
_cell.length_a   1.000
_cell.length_b   1.000
_cell.length_c   1.000
_cell.angle_alpha   90.00
_cell.angle_beta   90.00
_cell.angle_gamma   90.00
#
_symmetry.space_group_name_H-M   'P 1'
#
loop_
_entity.id
_entity.type
_entity.pdbx_description
1 polymer ?
#
loop_
_entity_poly.entity_id
_entity_poly.type
_entity_poly.pdbx_seq_one_letter_code
_entity_poly.pdbx_strand_id
1 'polypeptide(L)'
;MDALGDGMTAPSQTSAKPLGGMPARGGRWPLLAQRRPLVLYLVAIVALDLAAICYFAATTTFAVADLATFLALTACGAVCIEATRRLGMPAGVHRDLLSAWWLPAALLLPPVYALVAPIPLQILLQLRVRATVTYRRVFSAAAIGLAAGAASVVFHARVADPGELAHGTGWPIVTAVACAALFTVLNTALIAIAAHTADPDSRWRDVLWDRESLLLDAVELCLGVSVAILCGLNLALLLLALPPVMLLQRSLLHAQLQAAARTDPKTGLLNAAAWQREADTEIVRARRTGEMLALLIVDIDHFKRVNDTYGHLVGDQVLIGVAATLRSQLRDYDVVGRFGGEEFVVLLPRADVAEARRVAERLRTRVGRMAVAADDAMITVTISAGVAIMNMHGDDLIELLAAADLALYRAKELGRDRICLPATQNPPTDGTSAAAH
;
A
#
# COMPACT_ATOMS: atom_id res chain seq x y z
N MET A 1 -28.00 -18.51 16.42
CA MET A 1 -26.56 -18.81 16.30
C MET A 1 -26.05 -17.87 15.24
N ASP A 2 -25.78 -16.67 15.72
CA ASP A 2 -25.63 -15.44 14.96
C ASP A 2 -24.18 -15.16 14.58
N ALA A 3 -24.06 -14.34 13.54
CA ALA A 3 -22.94 -13.45 13.22
C ALA A 3 -21.63 -14.08 12.68
N LEU A 4 -21.56 -14.20 11.35
CA LEU A 4 -20.34 -13.99 10.58
C LEU A 4 -20.67 -13.08 9.38
N GLY A 5 -20.86 -11.80 9.70
CA GLY A 5 -20.75 -10.70 8.76
C GLY A 5 -19.67 -9.77 9.30
N ASP A 6 -18.58 -9.63 8.56
CA ASP A 6 -17.74 -8.44 8.67
C ASP A 6 -17.08 -8.16 7.33
N GLY A 7 -17.46 -7.02 6.76
CA GLY A 7 -17.10 -6.56 5.43
C GLY A 7 -15.63 -6.17 5.37
N MET A 8 -14.94 -6.71 4.37
CA MET A 8 -13.57 -6.35 4.02
C MET A 8 -13.60 -5.16 3.07
N THR A 9 -13.66 -3.95 3.62
CA THR A 9 -13.51 -2.70 2.87
C THR A 9 -12.01 -2.38 2.72
N ALA A 10 -11.50 -2.49 1.49
CA ALA A 10 -10.15 -2.05 1.14
C ALA A 10 -10.06 -0.51 1.22
N PRO A 11 -9.07 0.07 1.91
CA PRO A 11 -8.93 1.51 2.00
C PRO A 11 -8.45 2.10 0.67
N SER A 12 -9.16 3.14 0.24
CA SER A 12 -8.87 3.95 -0.94
C SER A 12 -7.55 4.70 -0.76
N GLN A 13 -6.49 4.15 -1.33
CA GLN A 13 -5.22 4.85 -1.50
C GLN A 13 -5.45 6.11 -2.31
N THR A 14 -5.38 7.26 -1.65
CA THR A 14 -5.48 8.58 -2.26
C THR A 14 -4.39 8.72 -3.31
N SER A 15 -4.83 8.83 -4.55
CA SER A 15 -4.03 8.96 -5.77
C SER A 15 -2.94 10.02 -5.61
N ALA A 16 -1.70 9.58 -5.39
CA ALA A 16 -0.54 10.39 -5.72
C ALA A 16 -0.46 10.47 -7.24
N LYS A 17 -0.97 11.56 -7.81
CA LYS A 17 -0.87 11.91 -9.22
C LYS A 17 0.58 11.67 -9.70
N PRO A 18 0.83 10.82 -10.71
CA PRO A 18 2.16 10.65 -11.24
C PRO A 18 2.52 11.96 -11.94
N LEU A 19 3.39 12.77 -11.32
CA LEU A 19 4.03 13.88 -12.00
C LEU A 19 4.85 13.27 -13.14
N GLY A 20 4.31 13.41 -14.35
CA GLY A 20 5.01 13.13 -15.59
C GLY A 20 6.38 13.79 -15.59
N GLY A 21 7.32 13.13 -16.28
CA GLY A 21 8.71 13.56 -16.38
C GLY A 21 8.83 15.06 -16.60
N MET A 22 9.47 15.74 -15.65
CA MET A 22 9.78 17.16 -15.77
C MET A 22 11.11 17.32 -16.51
N PRO A 23 11.16 18.19 -17.53
CA PRO A 23 12.39 18.55 -18.19
C PRO A 23 13.28 19.34 -17.22
N ALA A 24 14.58 19.06 -17.25
CA ALA A 24 15.57 19.91 -16.59
C ALA A 24 15.59 21.29 -17.29
N ARG A 25 15.04 22.33 -16.65
CA ARG A 25 15.45 23.76 -16.76
C ARG A 25 14.52 24.68 -15.94
N GLY A 26 15.10 25.44 -15.00
CA GLY A 26 14.47 26.66 -14.44
C GLY A 26 14.45 26.83 -12.90
N GLY A 27 15.61 27.03 -12.26
CA GLY A 27 15.87 28.02 -11.20
C GLY A 27 14.99 28.22 -9.94
N ARG A 28 13.93 27.46 -9.66
CA ARG A 28 13.14 27.60 -8.41
C ARG A 28 13.26 26.34 -7.57
N TRP A 29 13.74 26.48 -6.34
CA TRP A 29 13.83 25.36 -5.39
C TRP A 29 12.45 24.69 -5.23
N PRO A 30 12.36 23.35 -5.29
CA PRO A 30 11.09 22.62 -5.21
C PRO A 30 10.24 22.93 -3.97
N LEU A 31 10.89 23.37 -2.88
CA LEU A 31 10.24 23.83 -1.65
C LEU A 31 9.49 25.17 -1.85
N LEU A 32 10.08 26.11 -2.61
CA LEU A 32 9.50 27.43 -2.85
C LEU A 32 8.34 27.41 -3.86
N ALA A 33 8.12 26.27 -4.52
CA ALA A 33 6.96 26.03 -5.37
C ALA A 33 5.72 25.55 -4.59
N GLN A 34 5.86 25.26 -3.29
CA GLN A 34 4.77 24.78 -2.43
C GLN A 34 3.92 25.92 -1.85
N ARG A 35 2.78 25.57 -1.25
CA ARG A 35 1.90 26.52 -0.56
C ARG A 35 2.66 27.19 0.60
N ARG A 36 2.56 28.52 0.73
CA ARG A 36 3.19 29.29 1.82
C ARG A 36 2.95 28.73 3.23
N PRO A 37 1.72 28.32 3.64
CA PRO A 37 1.52 27.76 4.98
C PRO A 37 2.30 26.47 5.21
N LEU A 38 2.42 25.60 4.20
CA LEU A 38 3.23 24.39 4.28
C LEU A 38 4.72 24.75 4.46
N VAL A 39 5.24 25.69 3.67
CA VAL A 39 6.66 26.10 3.78
C VAL A 39 6.97 26.66 5.17
N LEU A 40 6.10 27.51 5.72
CA LEU A 40 6.26 28.06 7.07
C LEU A 40 6.24 26.96 8.13
N TYR A 41 5.30 26.01 8.04
CA TYR A 41 5.22 24.88 8.95
C TYR A 41 6.48 24.01 8.91
N LEU A 42 6.94 23.63 7.71
CA LEU A 42 8.15 22.82 7.53
C LEU A 42 9.39 23.50 8.12
N VAL A 43 9.56 24.81 7.87
CA VAL A 43 10.69 25.59 8.41
C VAL A 43 10.59 25.70 9.93
N ALA A 44 9.40 25.92 10.48
CA ALA A 44 9.19 26.01 11.93
C ALA A 44 9.54 24.70 12.65
N ILE A 45 9.13 23.56 12.11
CA ILE A 45 9.46 22.24 12.69
C ILE A 45 10.96 21.97 12.66
N VAL A 46 11.64 22.26 11.54
CA VAL A 46 13.10 22.09 11.45
C VAL A 46 13.84 23.05 12.39
N ALA A 47 13.39 24.31 12.51
CA ALA A 47 13.98 25.27 13.43
C ALA A 47 13.80 24.85 14.91
N LEU A 48 12.64 24.30 15.25
CA LEU A 48 12.35 23.80 16.59
C LEU A 48 13.24 22.60 16.94
N ASP A 49 13.42 21.67 16.01
CA ASP A 49 14.32 20.51 16.19
C ASP A 49 15.78 20.95 16.39
N LEU A 50 16.28 21.87 15.54
CA LEU A 50 17.63 22.42 15.70
C LEU A 50 17.82 23.15 17.03
N ALA A 51 16.83 23.92 17.47
CA ALA A 51 16.86 24.60 18.76
C ALA A 51 16.88 23.60 19.92
N ALA A 52 16.09 22.54 19.86
CA ALA A 52 16.09 21.46 20.84
C ALA A 52 17.43 20.73 20.89
N ILE A 53 18.01 20.41 19.73
CA ILE A 53 19.36 19.81 19.62
C ILE A 53 20.39 20.70 20.31
N CYS A 54 20.39 22.01 20.02
CA CYS A 54 21.34 22.95 20.64
C CYS A 54 21.19 23.01 22.16
N TYR A 55 19.94 23.08 22.65
CA TYR A 55 19.65 23.13 24.08
C TYR A 55 20.11 21.85 24.81
N PHE A 56 19.75 20.67 24.28
CA PHE A 56 20.14 19.41 24.91
C PHE A 56 21.64 19.12 24.74
N ALA A 57 22.26 19.51 23.64
CA ALA A 57 23.71 19.40 23.46
C ALA A 57 24.48 20.26 24.48
N ALA A 58 23.97 21.46 24.82
CA ALA A 58 24.60 22.34 25.81
C ALA A 58 24.46 21.85 27.26
N THR A 59 23.45 21.02 27.54
CA THR A 59 23.10 20.56 28.89
C THR A 59 23.51 19.11 29.17
N THR A 60 23.86 18.35 28.12
CA THR A 60 24.25 16.94 28.22
C THR A 60 25.75 16.80 28.45
N THR A 61 26.12 15.96 29.41
CA THR A 61 27.49 15.44 29.54
C THR A 61 27.68 14.25 28.62
N PHE A 62 28.64 14.31 27.70
CA PHE A 62 28.89 13.25 26.73
C PHE A 62 29.80 12.15 27.32
N ALA A 63 29.26 10.94 27.49
CA ALA A 63 30.06 9.77 27.82
C ALA A 63 30.46 8.98 26.56
N VAL A 64 31.64 8.34 26.61
CA VAL A 64 32.13 7.47 25.52
C VAL A 64 31.21 6.26 25.32
N ALA A 65 30.64 5.73 26.41
CA ALA A 65 29.68 4.63 26.35
C ALA A 65 28.41 5.01 25.57
N ASP A 66 27.86 6.21 25.81
CA ASP A 66 26.67 6.70 25.11
C ASP A 66 26.93 6.86 23.62
N LEU A 67 28.10 7.41 23.28
CA LEU A 67 28.52 7.57 21.88
C LEU A 67 28.69 6.21 21.19
N ALA A 68 29.28 5.23 21.88
CA ALA A 68 29.44 3.88 21.34
C ALA A 68 28.10 3.21 21.06
N THR A 69 27.14 3.31 21.99
CA THR A 69 25.77 2.81 21.84
C THR A 69 25.04 3.51 20.68
N PHE A 70 25.14 4.84 20.60
CA PHE A 70 24.57 5.61 19.50
C PHE A 70 25.11 5.18 18.12
N LEU A 71 26.43 5.05 18.00
CA LEU A 71 27.07 4.62 16.76
C LEU A 71 26.67 3.20 16.37
N ALA A 72 26.56 2.30 17.35
CA ALA A 72 26.13 0.92 17.09
C ALA A 72 24.67 0.84 16.61
N LEU A 73 23.73 1.55 17.27
CA LEU A 73 22.33 1.63 16.83
C LEU A 73 22.21 2.24 15.42
N THR A 74 22.97 3.31 15.16
CA THR A 74 23.02 3.96 13.84
C THR A 74 23.60 3.02 12.78
N ALA A 75 24.64 2.24 13.11
CA ALA A 75 25.23 1.25 12.21
C ALA A 75 24.25 0.12 11.87
N CYS A 76 23.48 -0.37 12.86
CA CYS A 76 22.42 -1.35 12.63
C CYS A 76 21.34 -0.82 11.69
N GLY A 77 20.88 0.42 11.91
CA GLY A 77 19.95 1.09 10.99
C GLY A 77 20.52 1.25 9.58
N ALA A 78 21.81 1.58 9.46
CA ALA A 78 22.48 1.69 8.17
C ALA A 78 22.57 0.33 7.43
N VAL A 79 22.85 -0.76 8.14
CA VAL A 79 22.85 -2.12 7.58
C VAL A 79 21.45 -2.50 7.08
N CYS A 80 20.40 -2.21 7.85
CA CYS A 80 19.01 -2.39 7.44
C CYS A 80 18.68 -1.64 6.13
N ILE A 81 19.10 -0.38 6.02
CA ILE A 81 18.91 0.42 4.80
C ILE A 81 19.65 -0.19 3.61
N GLU A 82 20.92 -0.57 3.78
CA GLU A 82 21.73 -1.10 2.69
C GLU A 82 21.24 -2.48 2.21
N ALA A 83 20.79 -3.33 3.14
CA ALA A 83 20.23 -4.63 2.83
C ALA A 83 18.90 -4.54 2.05
N THR A 84 18.09 -3.52 2.33
CA THR A 84 16.79 -3.32 1.67
C THR A 84 16.89 -2.51 0.37
N ARG A 85 18.02 -1.83 0.11
CA ARG A 85 18.24 -1.00 -1.09
C ARG A 85 17.92 -1.70 -2.41
N ARG A 86 18.24 -2.99 -2.54
CA ARG A 86 18.10 -3.74 -3.82
C ARG A 86 16.66 -4.08 -4.19
N LEU A 87 15.72 -3.98 -3.25
CA LEU A 87 14.30 -4.29 -3.50
C LEU A 87 13.60 -3.18 -4.29
N GLY A 88 14.19 -1.98 -4.35
CA GLY A 88 13.50 -0.77 -4.80
C GLY A 88 12.60 -0.21 -3.70
N MET A 89 12.22 1.05 -3.81
CA MET A 89 11.19 1.66 -2.95
C MET A 89 9.98 2.02 -3.81
N PRO A 90 8.75 1.91 -3.27
CA PRO A 90 7.58 2.44 -3.96
C PRO A 90 7.75 3.94 -4.26
N ALA A 91 6.87 4.53 -5.05
CA ALA A 91 6.76 6.00 -5.12
C ALA A 91 5.83 6.48 -3.99
N GLY A 92 6.16 7.53 -3.23
CA GLY A 92 5.27 8.11 -2.20
C GLY A 92 5.82 8.16 -0.77
N VAL A 93 4.94 8.11 0.24
CA VAL A 93 5.28 7.98 1.66
C VAL A 93 5.33 6.50 1.99
N HIS A 94 6.50 5.99 2.33
CA HIS A 94 6.72 4.59 2.69
C HIS A 94 6.89 4.49 4.19
N ARG A 95 6.27 3.48 4.79
CA ARG A 95 6.54 3.13 6.18
C ARG A 95 7.81 2.29 6.22
N ASP A 96 8.81 2.76 6.97
CA ASP A 96 10.05 2.04 7.25
C ASP A 96 10.09 1.60 8.72
N LEU A 97 10.87 0.57 9.03
CA LEU A 97 11.06 0.08 10.41
C LEU A 97 12.30 0.71 11.08
N LEU A 98 12.70 1.92 10.66
CA LEU A 98 13.93 2.51 11.18
C LEU A 98 13.83 2.95 12.65
N SER A 99 12.62 3.04 13.14
CA SER A 99 12.22 3.18 14.54
C SER A 99 12.66 2.11 15.50
N ALA A 100 12.86 0.90 15.01
CA ALA A 100 13.51 -0.15 15.76
C ALA A 100 14.89 0.30 16.27
N TRP A 101 15.51 1.29 15.60
CA TRP A 101 16.85 1.78 15.91
C TRP A 101 16.86 3.15 16.62
N TRP A 102 15.89 4.03 16.36
CA TRP A 102 15.84 5.34 17.03
C TRP A 102 15.08 5.32 18.37
N LEU A 103 14.10 4.42 18.59
CA LEU A 103 13.42 4.30 19.88
C LEU A 103 14.37 3.84 21.01
N PRO A 104 15.28 2.86 20.82
CA PRO A 104 16.32 2.55 21.79
C PRO A 104 17.22 3.74 22.13
N ALA A 105 17.56 4.57 21.15
CA ALA A 105 18.34 5.79 21.40
C ALA A 105 17.56 6.79 22.27
N ALA A 106 16.24 6.89 22.09
CA ALA A 106 15.38 7.74 22.92
C ALA A 106 15.27 7.26 24.37
N LEU A 107 15.23 5.93 24.58
CA LEU A 107 15.04 5.34 25.91
C LEU A 107 16.36 5.22 26.69
N LEU A 108 17.46 4.81 26.04
CA LEU A 108 18.71 4.49 26.72
C LEU A 108 19.69 5.65 26.81
N LEU A 109 19.63 6.61 25.89
CA LEU A 109 20.61 7.69 25.78
C LEU A 109 20.01 9.03 26.18
N PRO A 110 20.85 10.02 26.54
CA PRO A 110 20.39 11.38 26.77
C PRO A 110 19.58 11.96 25.59
N PRO A 111 18.62 12.87 25.83
CA PRO A 111 17.69 13.35 24.80
C PRO A 111 18.33 13.92 23.52
N VAL A 112 19.56 14.44 23.60
CA VAL A 112 20.30 14.93 22.42
C VAL A 112 20.50 13.84 21.36
N TYR A 113 20.74 12.60 21.77
CA TYR A 113 20.96 11.47 20.84
C TYR A 113 19.66 11.08 20.12
N ALA A 114 18.52 11.16 20.82
CA ALA A 114 17.20 10.90 20.26
C ALA A 114 16.84 11.89 19.14
N LEU A 115 17.16 13.17 19.35
CA LEU A 115 16.94 14.24 18.38
C LEU A 115 17.84 14.09 17.14
N VAL A 116 19.10 13.66 17.33
CA VAL A 116 20.08 13.56 16.23
C VAL A 116 19.99 12.23 15.47
N ALA A 117 19.54 11.14 16.09
CA ALA A 117 19.52 9.79 15.50
C ALA A 117 18.88 9.69 14.10
N PRO A 118 17.77 10.39 13.78
CA PRO A 118 17.16 10.30 12.46
C PRO A 118 18.02 10.93 11.34
N ILE A 119 18.86 11.91 11.66
CA ILE A 119 19.65 12.69 10.68
C ILE A 119 20.57 11.80 9.83
N PRO A 120 21.51 11.01 10.40
CA PRO A 120 22.43 10.18 9.60
C PRO A 120 21.70 9.14 8.75
N LEU A 121 20.63 8.53 9.27
CA LEU A 121 19.84 7.53 8.54
C LEU A 121 19.06 8.16 7.37
N GLN A 122 18.47 9.35 7.56
CA GLN A 122 17.79 10.07 6.49
C GLN A 122 18.76 10.58 5.42
N ILE A 123 19.98 10.99 5.81
CA ILE A 123 21.06 11.30 4.86
C ILE A 123 21.43 10.06 4.05
N LEU A 124 21.61 8.91 4.71
CA LEU A 124 21.94 7.66 4.03
C LEU A 124 20.85 7.25 3.03
N LEU A 125 19.57 7.33 3.43
CA LEU A 125 18.44 7.10 2.53
C LEU A 125 18.44 8.08 1.35
N GLN A 126 18.75 9.36 1.57
CA GLN A 126 18.85 10.34 0.47
C GLN A 126 19.93 9.95 -0.53
N LEU A 127 21.11 9.55 -0.05
CA LEU A 127 22.26 9.25 -0.89
C LEU A 127 22.08 7.93 -1.65
N ARG A 128 21.53 6.91 -0.99
CA ARG A 128 21.49 5.54 -1.49
C ARG A 128 20.19 5.17 -2.22
N VAL A 129 19.07 5.77 -1.84
CA VAL A 129 17.75 5.33 -2.30
C VAL A 129 17.06 6.38 -3.19
N ARG A 130 17.52 7.65 -3.21
CA ARG A 130 17.18 8.75 -4.15
C ARG A 130 15.72 8.83 -4.65
N ALA A 131 14.74 8.37 -3.86
CA ALA A 131 13.34 8.28 -4.28
C ALA A 131 12.48 9.48 -3.86
N THR A 132 13.01 10.41 -3.05
CA THR A 132 12.25 11.54 -2.49
C THR A 132 13.00 12.87 -2.57
N VAL A 133 12.23 13.96 -2.59
CA VAL A 133 12.75 15.33 -2.58
C VAL A 133 13.40 15.66 -1.23
N THR A 134 14.55 16.34 -1.27
CA THR A 134 15.41 16.56 -0.08
C THR A 134 14.69 17.22 1.09
N TYR A 135 13.84 18.22 0.84
CA TYR A 135 13.15 18.93 1.91
C TYR A 135 12.19 18.03 2.72
N ARG A 136 11.59 17.00 2.09
CA ARG A 136 10.73 16.05 2.80
C ARG A 136 11.54 15.21 3.78
N ARG A 137 12.77 14.80 3.42
CA ARG A 137 13.64 14.05 4.33
C ARG A 137 14.14 14.89 5.49
N VAL A 138 14.48 16.15 5.24
CA VAL A 138 14.87 17.09 6.31
C VAL A 138 13.72 17.27 7.30
N PHE A 139 12.50 17.46 6.79
CA PHE A 139 11.31 17.52 7.64
C PHE A 139 11.05 16.21 8.39
N SER A 140 11.11 15.05 7.73
CA SER A 140 10.93 13.76 8.39
C SER A 140 11.97 13.52 9.48
N ALA A 141 13.23 13.89 9.25
CA ALA A 141 14.27 13.80 10.27
C ALA A 141 13.92 14.65 11.50
N ALA A 142 13.50 15.90 11.29
CA ALA A 142 13.12 16.81 12.37
C ALA A 142 11.85 16.38 13.11
N ALA A 143 10.84 15.87 12.40
CA ALA A 143 9.59 15.40 13.00
C ALA A 143 9.83 14.15 13.89
N ILE A 144 10.60 13.18 13.37
CA ILE A 144 11.00 12.00 14.15
C ILE A 144 11.88 12.44 15.32
N GLY A 145 12.83 13.34 15.10
CA GLY A 145 13.73 13.87 16.12
C GLY A 145 12.96 14.49 17.28
N LEU A 146 12.04 15.41 17.01
CA LEU A 146 11.20 16.06 18.03
C LEU A 146 10.31 15.08 18.78
N ALA A 147 9.67 14.13 18.08
CA ALA A 147 8.84 13.12 18.71
C ALA A 147 9.67 12.20 19.62
N ALA A 148 10.86 11.78 19.17
CA ALA A 148 11.77 10.93 19.93
C ALA A 148 12.38 11.70 21.12
N GLY A 149 12.75 12.96 20.93
CA GLY A 149 13.24 13.84 21.99
C GLY A 149 12.20 14.07 23.06
N ALA A 150 10.94 14.32 22.70
CA ALA A 150 9.84 14.46 23.65
C ALA A 150 9.62 13.17 24.45
N ALA A 151 9.60 12.01 23.79
CA ALA A 151 9.50 10.71 24.43
C ALA A 151 10.69 10.45 25.38
N SER A 152 11.90 10.79 24.96
CA SER A 152 13.12 10.66 25.76
C SER A 152 13.06 11.51 27.03
N VAL A 153 12.68 12.79 26.93
CA VAL A 153 12.52 13.68 28.09
C VAL A 153 11.50 13.12 29.09
N VAL A 154 10.37 12.61 28.61
CA VAL A 154 9.35 11.99 29.47
C VAL A 154 9.88 10.72 30.15
N PHE A 155 10.65 9.89 29.43
CA PHE A 155 11.23 8.68 29.98
C PHE A 155 12.24 8.99 31.09
N HIS A 156 13.23 9.84 30.83
CA HIS A 156 14.27 10.22 31.80
C HIS A 156 13.74 11.04 32.99
N ALA A 157 12.57 11.67 32.85
CA ALA A 157 11.89 12.31 33.98
C ALA A 157 11.20 11.31 34.93
N ARG A 158 11.00 10.06 34.50
CA ARG A 158 10.23 9.02 35.22
C ARG A 158 11.06 7.80 35.59
N VAL A 159 12.18 7.59 34.92
CA VAL A 159 13.13 6.49 35.11
C VAL A 159 14.51 7.12 35.34
N ALA A 160 15.04 6.94 36.55
CA ALA A 160 16.30 7.57 36.96
C ALA A 160 17.53 6.91 36.33
N ASP A 161 17.52 5.59 36.21
CA ASP A 161 18.54 4.81 35.50
C ASP A 161 17.90 4.05 34.33
N PRO A 162 18.17 4.45 33.08
CA PRO A 162 17.68 3.74 31.89
C PRO A 162 18.09 2.26 31.83
N GLY A 163 19.19 1.90 32.50
CA GLY A 163 19.65 0.52 32.61
C GLY A 163 18.64 -0.40 33.30
N GLU A 164 17.76 0.12 34.17
CA GLU A 164 16.71 -0.66 34.82
C GLU A 164 15.74 -1.31 33.83
N LEU A 165 15.59 -0.74 32.62
CA LEU A 165 14.78 -1.31 31.55
C LEU A 165 15.22 -2.75 31.22
N ALA A 166 16.52 -3.03 31.29
CA ALA A 166 17.09 -4.35 31.04
C ALA A 166 16.96 -5.32 32.22
N HIS A 167 16.82 -4.80 33.45
CA HIS A 167 16.85 -5.57 34.69
C HIS A 167 15.46 -6.00 35.19
N GLY A 168 14.39 -5.65 34.47
CA GLY A 168 13.08 -6.27 34.61
C GLY A 168 12.16 -5.70 35.70
N THR A 169 12.38 -4.46 36.15
CA THR A 169 11.37 -3.77 36.97
C THR A 169 10.18 -3.39 36.07
N GLY A 170 8.95 -3.64 36.54
CA GLY A 170 7.75 -3.43 35.70
C GLY A 170 7.51 -1.96 35.31
N TRP A 171 7.96 -1.02 36.14
CA TRP A 171 7.70 0.41 35.96
C TRP A 171 8.46 1.05 34.77
N PRO A 172 9.78 0.83 34.59
CA PRO A 172 10.48 1.25 33.38
C PRO A 172 9.90 0.68 32.09
N ILE A 173 9.45 -0.58 32.09
CA ILE A 173 8.84 -1.20 30.90
C ILE A 173 7.52 -0.51 30.55
N VAL A 174 6.64 -0.30 31.53
CA VAL A 174 5.37 0.42 31.33
C VAL A 174 5.63 1.84 30.84
N THR A 175 6.62 2.51 31.41
CA THR A 175 7.01 3.87 31.01
C THR A 175 7.58 3.89 29.59
N ALA A 176 8.40 2.90 29.21
CA ALA A 176 8.92 2.77 27.86
C ALA A 176 7.80 2.58 26.84
N VAL A 177 6.83 1.69 27.11
CA VAL A 177 5.66 1.50 26.25
C VAL A 177 4.84 2.79 26.11
N ALA A 178 4.63 3.52 27.21
CA ALA A 178 3.93 4.80 27.17
C ALA A 178 4.69 5.87 26.36
N CYS A 179 6.02 5.95 26.49
CA CYS A 179 6.87 6.85 25.72
C CYS A 179 6.90 6.49 24.24
N ALA A 180 6.87 5.20 23.94
CA ALA A 180 6.79 4.69 22.58
C ALA A 180 5.42 5.09 21.95
N ALA A 181 4.31 4.91 22.66
CA ALA A 181 2.99 5.37 22.20
C ALA A 181 2.94 6.90 22.01
N LEU A 182 3.55 7.67 22.93
CA LEU A 182 3.68 9.12 22.81
C LEU A 182 4.46 9.51 21.55
N PHE A 183 5.59 8.84 21.30
CA PHE A 183 6.35 9.03 20.07
C PHE A 183 5.45 8.87 18.84
N THR A 184 4.71 7.76 18.75
CA THR A 184 3.89 7.47 17.56
C THR A 184 2.82 8.53 17.36
N VAL A 185 2.12 8.91 18.43
CA VAL A 185 1.09 9.96 18.36
C VAL A 185 1.69 11.29 17.91
N LEU A 186 2.82 11.71 18.47
CA LEU A 186 3.47 12.98 18.09
C LEU A 186 3.98 12.96 16.66
N ASN A 187 4.72 11.92 16.26
CA ASN A 187 5.26 11.80 14.91
C ASN A 187 4.14 11.78 13.87
N THR A 188 3.10 10.97 14.09
CA THR A 188 1.94 10.90 13.19
C THR A 188 1.20 12.24 13.14
N ALA A 189 1.03 12.95 14.25
CA ALA A 189 0.41 14.28 14.26
C ALA A 189 1.22 15.30 13.45
N LEU A 190 2.55 15.33 13.61
CA LEU A 190 3.42 16.24 12.85
C LEU A 190 3.35 15.97 11.35
N ILE A 191 3.39 14.69 10.95
CA ILE A 191 3.26 14.29 9.54
C ILE A 191 1.86 14.60 8.99
N ALA A 192 0.80 14.34 9.77
CA ALA A 192 -0.58 14.59 9.36
C ALA A 192 -0.85 16.09 9.14
N ILE A 193 -0.33 16.97 9.99
CA ILE A 193 -0.43 18.42 9.80
C ILE A 193 0.30 18.85 8.52
N ALA A 194 1.50 18.31 8.25
CA ALA A 194 2.20 18.58 7.00
C ALA A 194 1.42 18.08 5.77
N ALA A 195 0.81 16.90 5.84
CA ALA A 195 0.01 16.35 4.75
C ALA A 195 -1.25 17.20 4.47
N HIS A 196 -2.00 17.55 5.51
CA HIS A 196 -3.23 18.34 5.38
C HIS A 196 -2.97 19.80 4.95
N THR A 197 -1.84 20.38 5.35
CA THR A 197 -1.44 21.71 4.85
C THR A 197 -1.02 21.69 3.38
N ALA A 198 -0.48 20.55 2.90
CA ALA A 198 -0.17 20.32 1.50
C ALA A 198 -1.43 20.12 0.65
N ASP A 199 -2.37 19.30 1.12
CA ASP A 199 -3.64 18.99 0.47
C ASP A 199 -4.83 19.10 1.45
N PRO A 200 -5.50 20.27 1.52
CA PRO A 200 -6.59 20.50 2.46
C PRO A 200 -7.83 19.63 2.23
N ASP A 201 -7.97 19.07 1.03
CA ASP A 201 -9.13 18.26 0.67
C ASP A 201 -9.02 16.82 1.21
N SER A 202 -7.85 16.43 1.75
CA SER A 202 -7.66 15.10 2.36
C SER A 202 -8.36 15.01 3.72
N ARG A 203 -9.11 13.93 3.96
CA ARG A 203 -9.75 13.70 5.27
C ARG A 203 -8.70 13.26 6.29
N TRP A 204 -8.78 13.81 7.50
CA TRP A 204 -7.88 13.46 8.62
C TRP A 204 -7.89 11.96 8.96
N ARG A 205 -9.04 11.29 8.79
CA ARG A 205 -9.20 9.85 9.04
C ARG A 205 -8.36 8.98 8.10
N ASP A 206 -8.19 9.41 6.85
CA ASP A 206 -7.43 8.68 5.84
C ASP A 206 -5.92 8.70 6.11
N VAL A 207 -5.46 9.61 6.97
CA VAL A 207 -4.05 9.78 7.38
C VAL A 207 -3.78 9.21 8.78
N LEU A 208 -4.75 9.29 9.69
CA LEU A 208 -4.56 8.96 11.11
C LEU A 208 -5.10 7.59 11.54
N TRP A 209 -6.05 6.98 10.81
CA TRP A 209 -6.86 5.90 11.38
C TRP A 209 -7.15 4.77 10.39
N ASP A 210 -6.10 4.02 10.07
CA ASP A 210 -6.19 2.76 9.33
C ASP A 210 -5.79 1.58 10.24
N ARG A 211 -6.56 0.47 10.20
CA ARG A 211 -6.35 -0.68 11.11
C ARG A 211 -5.01 -1.36 10.84
N GLU A 212 -4.64 -1.48 9.58
CA GLU A 212 -3.35 -2.06 9.18
C GLU A 212 -2.19 -1.18 9.65
N SER A 213 -2.34 0.14 9.49
CA SER A 213 -1.42 1.14 10.01
C SER A 213 -1.23 1.06 11.54
N LEU A 214 -2.30 0.93 12.32
CA LEU A 214 -2.22 0.81 13.78
C LEU A 214 -1.52 -0.49 14.23
N LEU A 215 -1.75 -1.59 13.51
CA LEU A 215 -1.06 -2.86 13.79
C LEU A 215 0.43 -2.76 13.50
N LEU A 216 0.81 -2.14 12.39
CA LEU A 216 2.22 -1.90 12.05
C LEU A 216 2.90 -1.01 13.09
N ASP A 217 2.24 0.07 13.53
CA ASP A 217 2.75 0.94 14.58
C ASP A 217 2.95 0.15 15.89
N ALA A 218 2.03 -0.74 16.27
CA ALA A 218 2.18 -1.58 17.45
C ALA A 218 3.36 -2.55 17.36
N VAL A 219 3.57 -3.19 16.20
CA VAL A 219 4.72 -4.09 15.96
C VAL A 219 6.04 -3.31 16.07
N GLU A 220 6.06 -2.13 15.47
CA GLU A 220 7.20 -1.22 15.46
C GLU A 220 7.61 -0.78 16.88
N LEU A 221 6.62 -0.44 17.70
CA LEU A 221 6.79 -0.09 19.12
C LEU A 221 7.36 -1.26 19.94
N CYS A 222 6.77 -2.45 19.79
CA CYS A 222 7.24 -3.66 20.45
C CYS A 222 8.70 -3.99 20.07
N LEU A 223 9.04 -3.83 18.80
CA LEU A 223 10.37 -4.08 18.29
C LEU A 223 11.38 -3.10 18.89
N GLY A 224 11.07 -1.80 18.87
CA GLY A 224 11.96 -0.78 19.44
C GLY A 224 12.18 -0.95 20.95
N VAL A 225 11.15 -1.29 21.74
CA VAL A 225 11.31 -1.60 23.17
C VAL A 225 12.16 -2.87 23.38
N SER A 226 11.95 -3.90 22.54
CA SER A 226 12.74 -5.14 22.60
C SER A 226 14.22 -4.88 22.28
N VAL A 227 14.51 -4.07 21.26
CA VAL A 227 15.89 -3.66 20.92
C VAL A 227 16.50 -2.83 22.05
N ALA A 228 15.73 -1.96 22.72
CA ALA A 228 16.20 -1.20 23.87
C ALA A 228 16.59 -2.11 25.05
N ILE A 229 15.76 -3.11 25.37
CA ILE A 229 16.07 -4.09 26.42
C ILE A 229 17.35 -4.88 26.09
N LEU A 230 17.46 -5.41 24.86
CA LEU A 230 18.64 -6.15 24.42
C LEU A 230 19.91 -5.30 24.46
N CYS A 231 19.82 -4.05 23.98
CA CYS A 231 20.94 -3.12 23.97
C CYS A 231 21.37 -2.74 25.39
N GLY A 232 20.41 -2.57 26.31
CA GLY A 232 20.68 -2.29 27.73
C GLY A 232 21.33 -3.47 28.47
N LEU A 233 21.05 -4.72 28.07
CA LEU A 233 21.72 -5.90 28.62
C LEU A 233 23.17 -6.01 28.15
N ASN A 234 23.40 -5.92 26.83
CA ASN A 234 24.72 -5.97 26.23
C ASN A 234 24.67 -5.46 24.79
N LEU A 235 25.57 -4.55 24.43
CA LEU A 235 25.63 -3.97 23.08
C LEU A 235 25.81 -5.04 21.97
N ALA A 236 26.47 -6.15 22.26
CA ALA A 236 26.65 -7.25 21.31
C ALA A 236 25.32 -7.94 20.91
N LEU A 237 24.27 -7.82 21.73
CA LEU A 237 22.95 -8.40 21.44
C LEU A 237 22.21 -7.68 20.30
N LEU A 238 22.70 -6.52 19.84
CA LEU A 238 22.23 -5.90 18.60
C LEU A 238 22.42 -6.82 17.39
N LEU A 239 23.42 -7.71 17.40
CA LEU A 239 23.62 -8.71 16.34
C LEU A 239 22.48 -9.74 16.29
N LEU A 240 21.80 -9.98 17.42
CA LEU A 240 20.63 -10.85 17.49
C LEU A 240 19.34 -10.13 17.06
N ALA A 241 19.24 -8.83 17.35
CA ALA A 241 18.11 -7.99 16.94
C ALA A 241 18.09 -7.71 15.43
N LEU A 242 19.26 -7.68 14.78
CA LEU A 242 19.39 -7.26 13.39
C LEU A 242 18.69 -8.20 12.38
N PRO A 243 18.87 -9.54 12.38
CA PRO A 243 18.18 -10.43 11.45
C PRO A 243 16.64 -10.35 11.48
N PRO A 244 15.94 -10.37 12.63
CA PRO A 244 14.48 -10.29 12.64
C PRO A 244 13.97 -8.92 12.18
N VAL A 245 14.62 -7.81 12.57
CA VAL A 245 14.26 -6.47 12.09
C VAL A 245 14.42 -6.39 10.57
N MET A 246 15.54 -6.91 10.03
CA MET A 246 15.79 -6.94 8.59
C MET A 246 14.78 -7.78 7.82
N LEU A 247 14.43 -8.97 8.32
CA LEU A 247 13.46 -9.85 7.68
C LEU A 247 12.08 -9.20 7.65
N LEU A 248 11.66 -8.58 8.76
CA LEU A 248 10.39 -7.88 8.84
C LEU A 248 10.37 -6.67 7.89
N GLN A 249 11.43 -5.87 7.87
CA GLN A 249 11.53 -4.72 6.97
C GLN A 249 11.47 -5.13 5.50
N ARG A 250 12.15 -6.23 5.14
CA ARG A 250 12.10 -6.81 3.80
C ARG A 250 10.70 -7.28 3.44
N SER A 251 10.01 -7.95 4.36
CA SER A 251 8.64 -8.44 4.15
C SER A 251 7.67 -7.28 3.91
N LEU A 252 7.72 -6.24 4.76
CA LEU A 252 6.88 -5.05 4.62
C LEU A 252 7.17 -4.31 3.32
N LEU A 253 8.44 -4.11 2.97
CA LEU A 253 8.82 -3.44 1.73
C LEU A 253 8.35 -4.23 0.50
N HIS A 254 8.46 -5.56 0.54
CA HIS A 254 7.96 -6.41 -0.54
C HIS A 254 6.43 -6.29 -0.71
N ALA A 255 5.68 -6.32 0.39
CA ALA A 255 4.23 -6.12 0.36
C ALA A 255 3.86 -4.72 -0.18
N GLN A 256 4.57 -3.67 0.26
CA GLN A 256 4.38 -2.31 -0.24
C GLN A 256 4.69 -2.19 -1.74
N LEU A 257 5.75 -2.84 -2.22
CA LEU A 257 6.09 -2.87 -3.64
C LEU A 257 5.05 -3.63 -4.47
N GLN A 258 4.55 -4.75 -3.96
CA GLN A 258 3.46 -5.50 -4.60
C GLN A 258 2.18 -4.67 -4.67
N ALA A 259 1.82 -3.97 -3.59
CA ALA A 259 0.67 -3.07 -3.56
C ALA A 259 0.84 -1.86 -4.48
N ALA A 260 2.07 -1.34 -4.60
CA ALA A 260 2.40 -0.21 -5.46
C ALA A 260 2.59 -0.59 -6.94
N ALA A 261 2.83 -1.87 -7.24
CA ALA A 261 2.82 -2.35 -8.61
C ALA A 261 1.42 -2.08 -9.20
N ARG A 262 1.37 -1.44 -10.37
CA ARG A 262 0.09 -1.25 -11.09
C ARG A 262 -0.26 -2.46 -11.93
N THR A 263 0.73 -3.26 -12.31
CA THR A 263 0.58 -4.32 -13.30
C THR A 263 0.87 -5.69 -12.70
N ASP A 264 0.16 -6.71 -13.17
CA ASP A 264 0.47 -8.11 -12.91
C ASP A 264 1.79 -8.49 -13.61
N PRO A 265 2.78 -9.03 -12.89
CA PRO A 265 4.11 -9.28 -13.44
C PRO A 265 4.14 -10.35 -14.53
N LYS A 266 3.16 -11.26 -14.58
CA LYS A 266 3.10 -12.30 -15.61
C LYS A 266 2.48 -11.77 -16.89
N THR A 267 1.34 -11.09 -16.79
CA THR A 267 0.52 -10.71 -17.96
C THR A 267 0.75 -9.28 -18.45
N GLY A 268 1.30 -8.40 -17.62
CA GLY A 268 1.45 -6.97 -17.93
C GLY A 268 0.14 -6.18 -17.97
N LEU A 269 -1.00 -6.82 -17.65
CA LEU A 269 -2.28 -6.16 -17.43
C LEU A 269 -2.29 -5.47 -16.06
N LEU A 270 -3.33 -4.70 -15.76
CA LEU A 270 -3.53 -4.19 -14.40
C LEU A 270 -3.66 -5.36 -13.42
N ASN A 271 -3.05 -5.24 -12.24
CA ASN A 271 -3.37 -6.18 -11.16
C ASN A 271 -4.74 -5.84 -10.55
N ALA A 272 -5.30 -6.76 -9.77
CA ALA A 272 -6.63 -6.62 -9.18
C ALA A 272 -6.83 -5.27 -8.47
N ALA A 273 -5.86 -4.84 -7.64
CA ALA A 273 -5.94 -3.58 -6.90
C ALA A 273 -5.91 -2.34 -7.81
N ALA A 274 -5.08 -2.34 -8.85
CA ALA A 274 -5.03 -1.22 -9.80
C ALA A 274 -6.28 -1.17 -10.69
N TRP A 275 -6.76 -2.32 -11.16
CA TRP A 275 -7.98 -2.42 -11.95
C TRP A 275 -9.20 -1.93 -11.16
N GLN A 276 -9.35 -2.36 -9.90
CA GLN A 276 -10.45 -1.95 -9.03
C GLN A 276 -10.51 -0.42 -8.89
N ARG A 277 -9.37 0.24 -8.65
CA ARG A 277 -9.30 1.70 -8.52
C ARG A 277 -9.69 2.43 -9.81
N GLU A 278 -9.27 1.91 -10.97
CA GLU A 278 -9.66 2.47 -12.27
C GLU A 278 -11.16 2.25 -12.52
N ALA A 279 -11.69 1.09 -12.12
CA ALA A 279 -13.12 0.78 -12.25
C ALA A 279 -14.00 1.65 -11.35
N ASP A 280 -13.64 1.85 -10.08
CA ASP A 280 -14.36 2.76 -9.17
C ASP A 280 -14.41 4.18 -9.75
N THR A 281 -13.29 4.64 -10.32
CA THR A 281 -13.21 5.98 -10.93
C THR A 281 -14.16 6.11 -12.12
N GLU A 282 -14.19 5.12 -13.01
CA GLU A 282 -15.06 5.12 -14.18
C GLU A 282 -16.54 4.92 -13.82
N ILE A 283 -16.86 4.12 -12.80
CA ILE A 283 -18.24 3.97 -12.29
C ILE A 283 -18.75 5.29 -11.71
N VAL A 284 -17.96 5.96 -10.87
CA VAL A 284 -18.33 7.28 -10.33
C VAL A 284 -18.55 8.29 -11.45
N ARG A 285 -17.68 8.27 -12.46
CA ARG A 285 -17.82 9.13 -13.64
C ARG A 285 -19.10 8.82 -14.41
N ALA A 286 -19.34 7.56 -14.76
CA ALA A 286 -20.49 7.11 -15.53
C ALA A 286 -21.81 7.43 -14.80
N ARG A 287 -21.85 7.22 -13.48
CA ARG A 287 -23.00 7.59 -12.63
C ARG A 287 -23.28 9.10 -12.68
N ARG A 288 -22.24 9.93 -12.62
CA ARG A 288 -22.37 11.40 -12.68
C ARG A 288 -22.84 11.88 -14.05
N THR A 289 -22.39 11.24 -15.13
CA THR A 289 -22.72 11.65 -16.51
C THR A 289 -23.94 10.95 -17.09
N GLY A 290 -24.49 9.95 -16.39
CA GLY A 290 -25.56 9.09 -16.91
C GLY A 290 -25.13 8.21 -18.08
N GLU A 291 -23.82 7.93 -18.21
CA GLU A 291 -23.29 7.08 -19.28
C GLU A 291 -23.48 5.59 -18.97
N MET A 292 -23.70 4.77 -20.00
CA MET A 292 -23.76 3.32 -19.87
C MET A 292 -22.39 2.73 -19.54
N LEU A 293 -22.34 1.66 -18.76
CA LEU A 293 -21.11 0.98 -18.39
C LEU A 293 -21.38 -0.52 -18.20
N ALA A 294 -20.45 -1.35 -18.66
CA ALA A 294 -20.52 -2.80 -18.51
C ALA A 294 -19.27 -3.34 -17.81
N LEU A 295 -19.45 -4.39 -17.00
CA LEU A 295 -18.40 -5.13 -16.32
C LEU A 295 -18.46 -6.60 -16.78
N LEU A 296 -17.30 -7.15 -17.11
CA LEU A 296 -17.16 -8.56 -17.47
C LEU A 296 -16.19 -9.23 -16.50
N ILE A 297 -16.55 -10.42 -16.02
CA ILE A 297 -15.62 -11.37 -15.39
C ILE A 297 -15.41 -12.51 -16.37
N VAL A 298 -14.16 -12.81 -16.69
CA VAL A 298 -13.72 -13.78 -17.69
C VAL A 298 -12.83 -14.81 -17.02
N ASP A 299 -13.06 -16.09 -17.29
CA ASP A 299 -12.30 -17.19 -16.71
C ASP A 299 -11.84 -18.16 -17.80
N ILE A 300 -10.59 -18.65 -17.69
CA ILE A 300 -10.05 -19.65 -18.62
C ILE A 300 -10.59 -21.04 -18.25
N ASP A 301 -11.35 -21.62 -19.17
CA ASP A 301 -11.95 -22.92 -18.96
C ASP A 301 -10.87 -24.01 -18.82
N HIS A 302 -11.01 -24.83 -17.78
CA HIS A 302 -10.13 -25.98 -17.53
C HIS A 302 -8.64 -25.62 -17.38
N PHE A 303 -8.30 -24.40 -16.95
CA PHE A 303 -6.90 -23.99 -16.80
C PHE A 303 -6.09 -24.88 -15.85
N LYS A 304 -6.69 -25.36 -14.76
CA LYS A 304 -6.07 -26.36 -13.89
C LYS A 304 -5.59 -27.60 -14.66
N ARG A 305 -6.39 -28.11 -15.61
CA ARG A 305 -6.00 -29.27 -16.43
C ARG A 305 -4.80 -28.96 -17.32
N VAL A 306 -4.67 -27.73 -17.81
CA VAL A 306 -3.48 -27.29 -18.56
C VAL A 306 -2.24 -27.34 -17.67
N ASN A 307 -2.32 -26.80 -16.45
CA ASN A 307 -1.21 -26.86 -15.48
C ASN A 307 -0.85 -28.30 -15.11
N ASP A 308 -1.86 -29.14 -14.85
CA ASP A 308 -1.65 -30.53 -14.43
C ASP A 308 -1.05 -31.39 -15.56
N THR A 309 -1.35 -31.07 -16.83
CA THR A 309 -0.89 -31.85 -17.99
C THR A 309 0.46 -31.37 -18.53
N TYR A 310 0.67 -30.05 -18.61
CA TYR A 310 1.82 -29.43 -19.30
C TYR A 310 2.74 -28.64 -18.37
N GLY A 311 2.43 -28.58 -17.07
CA GLY A 311 3.20 -27.85 -16.07
C GLY A 311 2.89 -26.35 -16.03
N HIS A 312 3.26 -25.74 -14.90
CA HIS A 312 2.97 -24.32 -14.62
C HIS A 312 3.64 -23.34 -15.60
N LEU A 313 4.79 -23.69 -16.19
CA LEU A 313 5.46 -22.83 -17.17
C LEU A 313 4.63 -22.65 -18.45
N VAL A 314 3.96 -23.72 -18.89
CA VAL A 314 3.06 -23.69 -20.04
C VAL A 314 1.76 -22.97 -19.68
N GLY A 315 1.23 -23.20 -18.47
CA GLY A 315 0.11 -22.42 -17.96
C GLY A 315 0.38 -20.91 -17.93
N ASP A 316 1.59 -20.51 -17.55
CA ASP A 316 2.01 -19.11 -17.58
C ASP A 316 2.03 -18.53 -19.01
N GLN A 317 2.49 -19.31 -20.00
CA GLN A 317 2.43 -18.90 -21.41
C GLN A 317 0.97 -18.75 -21.90
N VAL A 318 0.07 -19.64 -21.47
CA VAL A 318 -1.36 -19.53 -21.75
C VAL A 318 -1.95 -18.25 -21.15
N LEU A 319 -1.63 -17.92 -19.90
CA LEU A 319 -2.06 -16.66 -19.27
C LEU A 319 -1.57 -15.43 -20.04
N ILE A 320 -0.30 -15.43 -20.45
CA ILE A 320 0.30 -14.35 -21.25
C ILE A 320 -0.42 -14.21 -22.59
N GLY A 321 -0.67 -15.33 -23.28
CA GLY A 321 -1.37 -15.35 -24.56
C GLY A 321 -2.81 -14.82 -24.44
N VAL A 322 -3.56 -15.28 -23.44
CA VAL A 322 -4.92 -14.79 -23.17
C VAL A 322 -4.90 -13.30 -22.88
N ALA A 323 -4.01 -12.83 -21.99
CA ALA A 323 -3.89 -11.42 -21.66
C ALA A 323 -3.59 -10.53 -22.87
N ALA A 324 -2.63 -10.95 -23.72
CA ALA A 324 -2.30 -10.24 -24.95
C ALA A 324 -3.49 -10.21 -25.92
N THR A 325 -4.22 -11.34 -26.03
CA THR A 325 -5.42 -11.45 -26.86
C THR A 325 -6.50 -10.49 -26.36
N LEU A 326 -6.84 -10.52 -25.06
CA LEU A 326 -7.83 -9.62 -24.47
C LEU A 326 -7.49 -8.16 -24.74
N ARG A 327 -6.26 -7.75 -24.42
CA ARG A 327 -5.78 -6.37 -24.64
C ARG A 327 -5.90 -5.93 -26.11
N SER A 328 -5.54 -6.80 -27.06
CA SER A 328 -5.60 -6.48 -28.49
C SER A 328 -7.02 -6.29 -29.05
N GLN A 329 -8.04 -6.80 -28.34
CA GLN A 329 -9.44 -6.78 -28.78
C GLN A 329 -10.27 -5.70 -28.08
N LEU A 330 -9.65 -4.93 -27.18
CA LEU A 330 -10.26 -3.86 -26.39
C LEU A 330 -9.79 -2.50 -26.90
N ARG A 331 -10.58 -1.46 -26.62
CA ARG A 331 -10.26 -0.07 -26.96
C ARG A 331 -9.28 0.50 -25.94
N ASP A 332 -8.55 1.55 -26.29
CA ASP A 332 -7.53 2.16 -25.40
C ASP A 332 -8.07 2.67 -24.06
N TYR A 333 -9.37 2.94 -23.99
CA TYR A 333 -10.05 3.42 -22.78
C TYR A 333 -10.85 2.32 -22.06
N ASP A 334 -10.86 1.09 -22.58
CA ASP A 334 -11.42 -0.05 -21.85
C ASP A 334 -10.40 -0.50 -20.79
N VAL A 335 -10.87 -0.86 -19.60
CA VAL A 335 -9.98 -1.18 -18.46
C VAL A 335 -9.92 -2.69 -18.30
N VAL A 336 -8.74 -3.28 -18.47
CA VAL A 336 -8.53 -4.73 -18.36
C VAL A 336 -7.48 -5.07 -17.32
N GLY A 337 -7.80 -6.05 -16.47
CA GLY A 337 -6.95 -6.50 -15.38
C GLY A 337 -7.02 -8.00 -15.15
N ARG A 338 -6.03 -8.53 -14.45
CA ARG A 338 -6.05 -9.90 -13.92
C ARG A 338 -6.53 -9.86 -12.48
N PHE A 339 -7.67 -10.49 -12.23
CA PHE A 339 -8.35 -10.46 -10.93
C PHE A 339 -7.84 -11.57 -10.01
N GLY A 340 -7.54 -12.75 -10.58
CA GLY A 340 -7.14 -13.95 -9.85
C GLY A 340 -6.28 -14.89 -10.70
N GLY A 341 -6.10 -16.13 -10.23
CA GLY A 341 -5.24 -17.14 -10.84
C GLY A 341 -5.45 -17.28 -12.36
N GLU A 342 -6.67 -17.58 -12.79
CA GLU A 342 -7.07 -17.72 -14.20
C GLU A 342 -8.18 -16.75 -14.62
N GLU A 343 -8.47 -15.77 -13.76
CA GLU A 343 -9.59 -14.85 -13.88
C GLU A 343 -9.13 -13.46 -14.31
N PHE A 344 -9.84 -12.90 -15.28
CA PHE A 344 -9.64 -11.58 -15.84
C PHE A 344 -10.92 -10.76 -15.70
N VAL A 345 -10.75 -9.46 -15.59
CA VAL A 345 -11.84 -8.49 -15.45
C VAL A 345 -11.70 -7.42 -16.52
N VAL A 346 -12.83 -7.04 -17.11
CA VAL A 346 -12.90 -6.02 -18.15
C VAL A 346 -14.01 -5.04 -17.82
N LEU A 347 -13.69 -3.75 -17.82
CA LEU A 347 -14.66 -2.67 -17.74
C LEU A 347 -14.77 -2.01 -19.10
N LEU A 348 -16.00 -1.82 -19.57
CA LEU A 348 -16.31 -1.18 -20.86
C LEU A 348 -17.08 0.11 -20.60
N PRO A 349 -16.40 1.27 -20.54
CA PRO A 349 -17.08 2.56 -20.47
C PRO A 349 -17.89 2.82 -21.75
N ARG A 350 -19.08 3.38 -21.60
CA ARG A 350 -20.00 3.72 -22.70
C ARG A 350 -20.44 2.49 -23.50
N ALA A 351 -20.62 1.36 -22.82
CA ALA A 351 -21.13 0.12 -23.41
C ALA A 351 -22.52 -0.21 -22.87
N ASP A 352 -23.48 -0.33 -23.78
CA ASP A 352 -24.80 -0.89 -23.47
C ASP A 352 -24.75 -2.43 -23.50
N VAL A 353 -25.90 -3.07 -23.24
CA VAL A 353 -26.06 -4.53 -23.24
C VAL A 353 -25.56 -5.15 -24.56
N ALA A 354 -25.88 -4.52 -25.70
CA ALA A 354 -25.58 -5.06 -27.01
C ALA A 354 -24.08 -4.95 -27.34
N GLU A 355 -23.45 -3.82 -27.03
CA GLU A 355 -22.00 -3.63 -27.14
C GLU A 355 -21.26 -4.58 -26.21
N ALA A 356 -21.64 -4.66 -24.93
CA ALA A 356 -21.00 -5.51 -23.94
C ALA A 356 -21.01 -6.98 -24.36
N ARG A 357 -22.16 -7.50 -24.80
CA ARG A 357 -22.29 -8.86 -25.32
C ARG A 357 -21.43 -9.09 -26.57
N ARG A 358 -21.39 -8.11 -27.48
CA ARG A 358 -20.59 -8.20 -28.71
C ARG A 358 -19.09 -8.22 -28.42
N VAL A 359 -18.63 -7.40 -27.48
CA VAL A 359 -17.23 -7.42 -27.02
C VAL A 359 -16.93 -8.75 -26.35
N ALA A 360 -17.75 -9.20 -25.40
CA ALA A 360 -17.58 -10.47 -24.71
C ALA A 360 -17.47 -11.66 -25.68
N GLU A 361 -18.36 -11.74 -26.67
CA GLU A 361 -18.35 -12.81 -27.68
C GLU A 361 -17.13 -12.73 -28.61
N ARG A 362 -16.68 -11.50 -28.94
CA ARG A 362 -15.44 -11.28 -29.68
C ARG A 362 -14.24 -11.79 -28.88
N LEU A 363 -14.15 -11.47 -27.59
CA LEU A 363 -13.08 -11.97 -26.70
C LEU A 363 -13.08 -13.50 -26.68
N ARG A 364 -14.25 -14.11 -26.44
CA ARG A 364 -14.42 -15.57 -26.42
C ARG A 364 -13.93 -16.24 -27.70
N THR A 365 -14.42 -15.76 -28.84
CA THR A 365 -14.07 -16.32 -30.15
C THR A 365 -12.58 -16.15 -30.45
N ARG A 366 -11.97 -15.03 -30.05
CA ARG A 366 -10.55 -14.75 -30.30
C ARG A 366 -9.63 -15.59 -29.42
N VAL A 367 -9.96 -15.74 -28.14
CA VAL A 367 -9.21 -16.64 -27.24
C VAL A 367 -9.36 -18.09 -27.68
N GLY A 368 -10.57 -18.53 -28.08
CA GLY A 368 -10.79 -19.89 -28.60
C GLY A 368 -10.04 -20.23 -29.90
N ARG A 369 -9.54 -19.21 -30.62
CA ARG A 369 -8.71 -19.36 -31.83
C ARG A 369 -7.21 -19.21 -31.55
N MET A 370 -6.84 -18.81 -30.34
CA MET A 370 -5.45 -18.74 -29.93
C MET A 370 -4.90 -20.16 -29.76
N ALA A 371 -3.63 -20.33 -30.12
CA ALA A 371 -2.90 -21.56 -29.83
C ALA A 371 -1.54 -21.19 -29.24
N VAL A 372 -1.16 -21.87 -28.16
CA VAL A 372 0.13 -21.70 -27.47
C VAL A 372 0.97 -22.95 -27.72
N ALA A 373 2.19 -22.76 -28.21
CA ALA A 373 3.12 -23.87 -28.43
C ALA A 373 3.63 -24.39 -27.09
N ALA A 374 3.58 -25.71 -26.90
CA ALA A 374 4.13 -26.40 -25.75
C ALA A 374 4.85 -27.66 -26.25
N ASP A 375 6.18 -27.60 -26.31
CA ASP A 375 7.08 -28.65 -26.84
C ASP A 375 6.55 -29.30 -28.14
N ASP A 376 5.82 -30.41 -28.04
CA ASP A 376 5.29 -31.20 -29.17
C ASP A 376 3.78 -30.98 -29.47
N ALA A 377 3.13 -30.02 -28.80
CA ALA A 377 1.69 -29.79 -28.92
C ALA A 377 1.31 -28.31 -29.06
N MET A 378 0.15 -28.06 -29.68
CA MET A 378 -0.51 -26.76 -29.70
C MET A 378 -1.68 -26.78 -28.72
N ILE A 379 -1.62 -25.94 -27.69
CA ILE A 379 -2.64 -25.86 -26.65
C ILE A 379 -3.64 -24.78 -27.02
N THR A 380 -4.91 -25.17 -27.13
CA THR A 380 -6.05 -24.27 -27.28
C THR A 380 -6.85 -24.23 -26.00
N VAL A 381 -7.32 -23.04 -25.61
CA VAL A 381 -8.18 -22.84 -24.45
C VAL A 381 -9.43 -22.05 -24.84
N THR A 382 -10.53 -22.28 -24.14
CA THR A 382 -11.75 -21.48 -24.23
C THR A 382 -11.89 -20.60 -22.99
N ILE A 383 -12.77 -19.61 -23.06
CA ILE A 383 -13.12 -18.79 -21.91
C ILE A 383 -14.62 -18.76 -21.71
N SER A 384 -15.03 -18.71 -20.44
CA SER A 384 -16.40 -18.38 -20.05
C SER A 384 -16.42 -16.96 -19.49
N ALA A 385 -17.50 -16.21 -19.73
CA ALA A 385 -17.64 -14.87 -19.16
C ALA A 385 -19.04 -14.58 -18.63
N GLY A 386 -19.10 -13.84 -17.54
CA GLY A 386 -20.31 -13.20 -17.02
C GLY A 386 -20.28 -11.70 -17.27
N VAL A 387 -21.41 -11.12 -17.67
CA VAL A 387 -21.50 -9.69 -18.05
C VAL A 387 -22.57 -8.98 -17.23
N ALA A 388 -22.18 -7.99 -16.43
CA ALA A 388 -23.07 -7.09 -15.69
C ALA A 388 -23.12 -5.71 -16.35
N ILE A 389 -24.22 -4.98 -16.13
CA ILE A 389 -24.53 -3.70 -16.77
C ILE A 389 -24.97 -2.74 -15.68
N MET A 390 -24.34 -1.58 -15.61
CA MET A 390 -24.66 -0.53 -14.63
C MET A 390 -26.10 -0.05 -14.81
N ASN A 391 -26.78 0.26 -13.69
CA ASN A 391 -28.20 0.63 -13.59
C ASN A 391 -29.19 -0.49 -13.94
N MET A 392 -28.73 -1.66 -14.42
CA MET A 392 -29.58 -2.83 -14.66
C MET A 392 -29.32 -3.95 -13.64
N HIS A 393 -28.05 -4.15 -13.30
CA HIS A 393 -27.59 -5.25 -12.44
C HIS A 393 -26.90 -4.76 -11.16
N GLY A 394 -26.74 -3.45 -11.00
CA GLY A 394 -26.10 -2.80 -9.85
C GLY A 394 -25.68 -1.36 -10.15
N ASP A 395 -25.50 -0.57 -9.10
CA ASP A 395 -25.12 0.85 -9.17
C ASP A 395 -23.69 1.13 -8.68
N ASP A 396 -23.05 0.14 -8.05
CA ASP A 396 -21.67 0.20 -7.60
C ASP A 396 -20.85 -1.03 -8.04
N LEU A 397 -19.54 -0.96 -7.81
CA LEU A 397 -18.61 -1.99 -8.25
C LEU A 397 -18.85 -3.34 -7.56
N ILE A 398 -19.29 -3.34 -6.30
CA ILE A 398 -19.53 -4.57 -5.53
C ILE A 398 -20.72 -5.31 -6.13
N GLU A 399 -21.83 -4.61 -6.37
CA GLU A 399 -23.04 -5.17 -6.97
C GLU A 399 -22.76 -5.69 -8.39
N LEU A 400 -22.02 -4.92 -9.20
CA LEU A 400 -21.67 -5.32 -10.57
C LEU A 400 -20.76 -6.54 -10.62
N LEU A 401 -19.75 -6.62 -9.73
CA LEU A 401 -18.90 -7.81 -9.61
C LEU A 401 -19.72 -9.03 -9.20
N ALA A 402 -20.59 -8.91 -8.19
CA ALA A 402 -21.42 -10.01 -7.72
C ALA A 402 -22.38 -10.51 -8.83
N ALA A 403 -22.98 -9.60 -9.59
CA ALA A 403 -23.86 -9.95 -10.71
C ALA A 403 -23.09 -10.63 -11.85
N ALA A 404 -21.91 -10.11 -12.21
CA ALA A 404 -21.08 -10.71 -13.25
C ALA A 404 -20.54 -12.08 -12.83
N ASP A 405 -20.17 -12.26 -11.56
CA ASP A 405 -19.71 -13.55 -11.03
C ASP A 405 -20.81 -14.61 -11.08
N LEU A 406 -22.04 -14.26 -10.66
CA LEU A 406 -23.18 -15.16 -10.78
C LEU A 406 -23.46 -15.56 -12.23
N ALA A 407 -23.30 -14.61 -13.17
CA ALA A 407 -23.45 -14.90 -14.59
C ALA A 407 -22.31 -15.81 -15.12
N LEU A 408 -21.07 -15.61 -14.68
CA LEU A 408 -19.94 -16.46 -15.01
C LEU A 408 -20.13 -17.88 -14.47
N TYR A 409 -20.60 -18.01 -13.24
CA TYR A 409 -20.95 -19.29 -12.64
C TYR A 409 -21.98 -20.04 -13.49
N ARG A 410 -23.04 -19.36 -13.94
CA ARG A 410 -24.02 -19.94 -14.89
C ARG A 410 -23.39 -20.35 -16.22
N ALA A 411 -22.45 -19.56 -16.76
CA ALA A 411 -21.74 -19.94 -17.98
C ALA A 411 -20.97 -21.26 -17.79
N LYS A 412 -20.32 -21.43 -16.62
CA LYS A 412 -19.62 -22.67 -16.25
C LYS A 412 -20.57 -23.87 -16.09
N GLU A 413 -21.74 -23.68 -15.48
CA GLU A 413 -22.77 -24.73 -15.31
C GLU A 413 -23.40 -25.16 -16.63
N LEU A 414 -23.66 -24.20 -17.53
CA LEU A 414 -24.31 -24.48 -18.81
C LEU A 414 -23.38 -25.15 -19.84
N GLY A 415 -22.14 -25.47 -19.46
CA GLY A 415 -21.19 -26.22 -20.29
C GLY A 415 -20.01 -25.40 -20.79
N ARG A 416 -19.70 -24.26 -20.18
CA ARG A 416 -18.53 -23.41 -20.48
C ARG A 416 -18.52 -22.87 -21.92
N ASP A 417 -17.41 -22.25 -22.33
CA ASP A 417 -17.19 -21.62 -23.63
C ASP A 417 -18.36 -20.72 -24.08
N ARG A 418 -18.82 -19.85 -23.18
CA ARG A 418 -19.99 -18.99 -23.43
C ARG A 418 -20.02 -17.73 -22.59
N ILE A 419 -20.89 -16.83 -23.02
CA ILE A 419 -21.18 -15.58 -22.35
C ILE A 419 -22.58 -15.65 -21.73
N CYS A 420 -22.69 -15.30 -20.46
CA CYS A 420 -23.96 -15.20 -19.76
C CYS A 420 -24.15 -13.80 -19.17
N LEU A 421 -25.41 -13.38 -19.09
CA LEU A 421 -25.83 -12.18 -18.37
C LEU A 421 -26.65 -12.58 -17.13
N PRO A 422 -26.71 -11.74 -16.09
CA PRO A 422 -27.67 -11.89 -15.01
C PRO A 422 -29.09 -12.01 -15.56
N ALA A 423 -29.94 -12.75 -14.85
CA ALA A 423 -31.35 -12.76 -15.19
C ALA A 423 -31.94 -11.40 -14.81
N THR A 424 -32.48 -10.65 -15.76
CA THR A 424 -33.22 -9.43 -15.48
C THR A 424 -34.44 -9.77 -14.61
N GLN A 425 -34.54 -9.18 -13.42
CA GLN A 425 -35.82 -9.13 -12.72
C GLN A 425 -36.77 -8.28 -13.59
N ASN A 426 -37.83 -8.87 -14.13
CA ASN A 426 -38.87 -8.08 -14.77
C ASN A 426 -39.47 -7.13 -13.72
N PRO A 427 -39.72 -5.85 -14.05
CA PRO A 427 -40.55 -5.02 -13.20
C PRO A 427 -41.93 -5.70 -13.04
N PRO A 428 -42.58 -5.60 -11.87
CA PRO A 428 -43.90 -6.18 -11.68
C PRO A 428 -44.84 -5.61 -12.73
N THR A 429 -45.44 -6.47 -13.55
CA THR A 429 -46.51 -6.09 -14.45
C THR A 429 -47.68 -5.60 -13.60
N ASP A 430 -47.92 -4.28 -13.61
CA ASP A 430 -49.12 -3.70 -13.04
C ASP A 430 -50.35 -4.38 -13.66
N GLY A 431 -51.07 -5.12 -12.82
CA GLY A 431 -52.31 -5.77 -13.18
C GLY A 431 -53.33 -4.72 -13.59
N THR A 432 -53.55 -4.59 -14.89
CA THR A 432 -54.70 -3.88 -15.42
C THR A 432 -55.93 -4.75 -15.13
N SER A 433 -56.60 -4.47 -14.00
CA SER A 433 -57.91 -5.03 -13.69
C SER A 433 -58.93 -4.45 -14.66
N ALA A 434 -59.31 -5.27 -15.64
CA ALA A 434 -60.53 -5.08 -16.40
C ALA A 434 -61.72 -5.36 -15.49
N ALA A 435 -62.47 -4.31 -15.13
CA ALA A 435 -63.83 -4.43 -14.59
C ALA A 435 -64.79 -3.76 -15.59
N ALA A 436 -65.30 -4.58 -16.51
CA ALA A 436 -66.49 -4.29 -17.29
C ALA A 436 -67.22 -5.62 -17.51
N HIS A 437 -68.17 -5.92 -16.62
CA HIS A 437 -69.55 -6.32 -16.91
C HIS A 437 -70.27 -6.78 -15.65
#